data_AF-A0A7I9Y6L0-F1
#
_entry.id   AF-A0A7I9Y6L0-F1
#
_cell.length_a   1.000
_cell.length_b   1.000
_cell.length_c   1.000
_cell.angle_alpha   90.00
_cell.angle_beta   90.00
_cell.angle_gamma   90.00
#
_symmetry.space_group_name_H-M   'P 1'
#
loop_
_entity.id
_entity.type
_entity.pdbx_description
1 polymer ?
#
loop_
_entity_poly.entity_id
_entity_poly.type
_entity_poly.pdbx_seq_one_letter_code
_entity_poly.pdbx_strand_id
1 'polypeptide(L)'
;MIGPGNEEAPGHAGGTSDDGDSLTTKQTVILDHTGGSGDFDGLAANTDLDYVLGAAALDYVRRGWEVHPLKRGDKVPATRHGVRDATSDLGQVLDWWGGRYAGGNIGGRVPEGVLVIDTDPRNGGEESLARLVAQYGALPKTLTHYSGRGDGGRHLFFQRPPGKLTAKRLGPGIDLKTHGGYVVLPPSIHPATGRPYTRTGGPVAPLPEWFVDLTRPAARAERPARPRADWVTKCMGGNSIADWFANTATWSEILEPHGWECVYEGDPDHDEGAQWRHPAATAATSATVRYGCLFVYSTSTEFEATTPGDPHGYTKFRAYAVLNTDGDLRVAAKKLRKKRSREAGRST
;
A
#
# COMPACT_ATOMS: atom_id res chain seq x y z
N MET A 1 -0.42 62.94 31.15
CA MET A 1 -0.59 64.06 32.10
C MET A 1 -2.08 64.24 32.35
N ILE A 2 -2.49 64.02 33.60
CA ILE A 2 -3.56 64.66 34.39
C ILE A 2 -4.99 64.70 33.79
N GLY A 3 -5.94 64.19 34.59
CA GLY A 3 -7.36 64.00 34.29
C GLY A 3 -8.23 65.25 34.36
N PRO A 4 -9.56 65.06 34.42
CA PRO A 4 -10.38 65.48 35.57
C PRO A 4 -11.31 64.32 36.04
N GLY A 5 -11.71 64.13 37.31
CA GLY A 5 -12.40 65.04 38.25
C GLY A 5 -13.90 65.14 37.89
N ASN A 6 -14.92 65.02 38.76
CA ASN A 6 -15.13 64.70 40.18
C ASN A 6 -16.68 64.56 40.40
N GLU A 7 -17.13 64.15 41.61
CA GLU A 7 -18.50 64.29 42.23
C GLU A 7 -19.58 63.21 41.92
N GLU A 8 -19.94 62.28 42.83
CA GLU A 8 -20.76 62.32 44.09
C GLU A 8 -22.25 62.66 43.88
N ALA A 9 -23.20 61.70 43.87
CA ALA A 9 -23.96 61.03 44.98
C ALA A 9 -25.37 61.66 45.19
N PRO A 10 -26.34 61.12 45.99
CA PRO A 10 -26.69 59.73 46.41
C PRO A 10 -28.23 59.42 46.27
N GLY A 11 -28.68 58.19 46.59
CA GLY A 11 -30.13 57.98 46.86
C GLY A 11 -30.66 56.55 47.04
N HIS A 12 -30.76 56.12 48.31
CA HIS A 12 -31.80 55.26 48.91
C HIS A 12 -31.85 53.72 48.69
N ALA A 13 -31.22 53.02 49.64
CA ALA A 13 -31.74 52.01 50.59
C ALA A 13 -32.98 51.12 50.30
N GLY A 14 -32.79 49.82 50.57
CA GLY A 14 -33.80 48.78 50.90
C GLY A 14 -33.39 47.41 50.32
N GLY A 15 -32.70 46.52 51.06
CA GLY A 15 -33.29 45.42 51.87
C GLY A 15 -33.86 44.32 50.94
N THR A 16 -33.56 43.03 50.97
CA THR A 16 -33.02 42.06 51.95
C THR A 16 -32.71 40.75 51.18
N SER A 17 -31.74 39.96 51.67
CA SER A 17 -31.63 38.47 51.59
C SER A 17 -32.09 37.72 50.32
N ASP A 18 -31.18 37.01 49.64
CA ASP A 18 -31.11 35.53 49.71
C ASP A 18 -29.93 34.96 48.89
N ASP A 19 -29.44 33.81 49.35
CA ASP A 19 -28.31 33.03 48.87
C ASP A 19 -28.42 32.55 47.41
N GLY A 20 -27.28 32.39 46.72
CA GLY A 20 -27.28 31.71 45.42
C GLY A 20 -25.99 31.79 44.60
N ASP A 21 -24.83 31.47 45.18
CA ASP A 21 -23.62 31.15 44.41
C ASP A 21 -23.81 29.78 43.73
N SER A 22 -23.77 29.72 42.40
CA SER A 22 -23.82 28.46 41.65
C SER A 22 -22.72 28.38 40.60
N LEU A 23 -21.56 27.95 41.10
CA LEU A 23 -20.52 27.26 40.36
C LEU A 23 -21.07 25.92 39.83
N THR A 24 -21.33 25.80 38.53
CA THR A 24 -21.59 24.49 37.90
C THR A 24 -20.30 23.67 37.80
N THR A 25 -20.04 22.93 38.87
CA THR A 25 -19.02 21.88 38.98
C THR A 25 -19.35 20.70 38.07
N LYS A 26 -18.33 20.24 37.33
CA LYS A 26 -18.33 18.97 36.59
C LYS A 26 -18.58 17.83 37.56
N GLN A 27 -19.68 17.10 37.37
CA GLN A 27 -20.01 15.93 38.17
C GLN A 27 -19.09 14.77 37.77
N THR A 28 -18.03 14.57 38.53
CA THR A 28 -17.27 13.33 38.57
C THR A 28 -18.09 12.33 39.38
N VAL A 29 -18.64 11.33 38.71
CA VAL A 29 -19.30 10.20 39.38
C VAL A 29 -18.21 9.34 40.00
N ILE A 30 -18.03 9.45 41.32
CA ILE A 30 -17.36 8.45 42.16
C ILE A 30 -18.49 7.67 42.82
N LEU A 31 -18.64 6.40 42.45
CA LEU A 31 -19.55 5.48 43.14
C LEU A 31 -18.78 4.86 44.32
N ASP A 32 -19.22 5.22 45.52
CA ASP A 32 -18.89 4.51 46.76
C ASP A 32 -19.97 3.45 46.98
N HIS A 33 -19.56 2.19 47.18
CA HIS A 33 -20.47 1.08 47.43
C HIS A 33 -20.08 0.36 48.73
N THR A 34 -20.78 0.71 49.81
CA THR A 34 -20.88 -0.12 51.02
C THR A 34 -22.08 -1.05 50.93
N GLY A 35 -21.83 -2.36 50.90
CA GLY A 35 -22.63 -3.42 51.54
C GLY A 35 -23.89 -3.93 50.84
N GLY A 36 -23.86 -5.20 50.40
CA GLY A 36 -25.06 -5.99 50.08
C GLY A 36 -24.76 -7.26 49.28
N SER A 37 -24.52 -8.37 49.97
CA SER A 37 -24.23 -9.69 49.39
C SER A 37 -25.43 -10.31 48.66
N GLY A 38 -25.28 -10.51 47.35
CA GLY A 38 -26.16 -11.35 46.52
C GLY A 38 -25.70 -11.29 45.06
N ASP A 39 -25.63 -12.43 44.37
CA ASP A 39 -25.07 -12.65 43.02
C ASP A 39 -25.82 -11.94 41.86
N PHE A 40 -26.07 -10.63 41.97
CA PHE A 40 -26.64 -9.76 40.92
C PHE A 40 -25.60 -8.81 40.31
N ASP A 41 -24.42 -8.69 40.91
CA ASP A 41 -23.38 -7.71 40.55
C ASP A 41 -22.78 -7.94 39.16
N GLY A 42 -22.75 -9.20 38.70
CA GLY A 42 -22.14 -9.58 37.42
C GLY A 42 -23.00 -9.28 36.17
N LEU A 43 -24.33 -9.20 36.31
CA LEU A 43 -25.22 -8.86 35.19
C LEU A 43 -25.28 -7.34 34.99
N ALA A 44 -25.43 -6.56 36.07
CA ALA A 44 -25.54 -5.10 36.02
C ALA A 44 -24.25 -4.45 35.48
N ALA A 45 -23.07 -4.88 35.96
CA ALA A 45 -21.79 -4.36 35.49
C ALA A 45 -21.53 -4.65 33.99
N ASN A 46 -22.05 -5.77 33.47
CA ASN A 46 -21.95 -6.11 32.05
C ASN A 46 -22.93 -5.28 31.19
N THR A 47 -24.16 -5.06 31.66
CA THR A 47 -25.14 -4.19 30.97
C THR A 47 -24.64 -2.75 30.86
N ASP A 48 -24.01 -2.23 31.91
CA ASP A 48 -23.41 -0.88 31.90
C ASP A 48 -22.27 -0.77 30.87
N LEU A 49 -21.39 -1.77 30.80
CA LEU A 49 -20.30 -1.77 29.83
C LEU A 49 -20.81 -1.89 28.39
N ASP A 50 -21.82 -2.73 28.15
CA ASP A 50 -22.44 -2.90 26.83
C ASP A 50 -23.03 -1.59 26.34
N TYR A 51 -23.76 -0.88 27.23
CA TYR A 51 -24.31 0.44 26.96
C TYR A 51 -23.22 1.49 26.70
N VAL A 52 -22.17 1.52 27.52
CA VAL A 52 -21.05 2.47 27.37
C VAL A 52 -20.34 2.30 26.03
N LEU A 53 -20.09 1.05 25.60
CA LEU A 53 -19.44 0.78 24.32
C LEU A 53 -20.34 1.14 23.14
N GLY A 54 -21.63 0.84 23.20
CA GLY A 54 -22.59 1.25 22.17
C GLY A 54 -22.72 2.76 22.05
N ALA A 55 -22.88 3.47 23.17
CA ALA A 55 -22.96 4.92 23.21
C ALA A 55 -21.67 5.58 22.68
N ALA A 56 -20.50 5.04 23.03
CA ALA A 56 -19.22 5.53 22.53
C ALA A 56 -19.06 5.29 21.02
N ALA A 57 -19.51 4.14 20.49
CA ALA A 57 -19.48 3.87 19.05
C ALA A 57 -20.30 4.92 18.26
N LEU A 58 -21.48 5.30 18.77
CA LEU A 58 -22.31 6.36 18.19
C LEU A 58 -21.63 7.74 18.25
N ASP A 59 -20.94 8.05 19.34
CA ASP A 59 -20.18 9.30 19.46
C ASP A 59 -19.05 9.37 18.42
N TYR A 60 -18.36 8.27 18.14
CA TYR A 60 -17.38 8.22 17.06
C TYR A 60 -17.99 8.46 15.68
N VAL A 61 -19.13 7.82 15.39
CA VAL A 61 -19.85 8.05 14.13
C VAL A 61 -20.22 9.52 13.96
N ARG A 62 -20.75 10.16 15.02
CA ARG A 62 -21.08 11.61 15.01
C ARG A 62 -19.85 12.50 14.78
N ARG A 63 -18.65 12.01 15.11
CA ARG A 63 -17.37 12.67 14.84
C ARG A 63 -16.76 12.29 13.49
N GLY A 64 -17.51 11.60 12.63
CA GLY A 64 -17.11 11.24 11.28
C GLY A 64 -16.26 9.98 11.17
N TRP A 65 -16.25 9.12 12.19
CA TRP A 65 -15.56 7.83 12.10
C TRP A 65 -16.45 6.76 11.46
N GLU A 66 -15.81 5.90 10.68
CA GLU A 66 -16.37 4.60 10.32
C GLU A 66 -15.96 3.57 11.39
N VAL A 67 -16.94 2.96 12.04
CA VAL A 67 -16.72 2.00 13.13
C VAL A 67 -17.24 0.62 12.77
N HIS A 68 -16.70 -0.42 13.42
CA HIS A 68 -17.21 -1.78 13.37
C HIS A 68 -17.00 -2.50 14.71
N PRO A 69 -17.82 -3.49 15.05
CA PRO A 69 -17.63 -4.25 16.27
C PRO A 69 -16.41 -5.17 16.16
N LEU A 70 -15.68 -5.24 17.25
CA LEU A 70 -14.69 -6.27 17.56
C LEU A 70 -15.34 -7.27 18.53
N LYS A 71 -14.81 -8.49 18.56
CA LYS A 71 -15.27 -9.51 19.51
C LYS A 71 -15.12 -8.99 20.95
N ARG A 72 -16.08 -9.33 21.81
CA ARG A 72 -16.10 -8.92 23.22
C ARG A 72 -14.79 -9.29 23.90
N GLY A 73 -14.14 -8.32 24.53
CA GLY A 73 -12.88 -8.51 25.22
C GLY A 73 -11.70 -8.90 24.31
N ASP A 74 -11.78 -8.68 23.00
CA ASP A 74 -10.71 -8.98 22.04
C ASP A 74 -10.45 -7.76 21.14
N LYS A 75 -9.43 -7.87 20.27
CA LYS A 75 -9.07 -6.85 19.27
C LYS A 75 -9.39 -7.29 17.84
N VAL A 76 -10.10 -8.42 17.68
CA VAL A 76 -10.40 -9.05 16.38
C VAL A 76 -11.78 -8.63 15.88
N PRO A 77 -11.97 -8.28 14.60
CA PRO A 77 -13.28 -7.92 14.07
C PRO A 77 -14.33 -9.03 14.26
N ALA A 78 -15.56 -8.64 14.58
CA ALA A 78 -16.70 -9.55 14.76
C ALA A 78 -17.56 -9.71 13.50
N THR A 79 -17.41 -8.81 12.52
CA THR A 79 -18.13 -8.79 11.25
C THR A 79 -17.49 -9.71 10.21
N ARG A 80 -18.24 -10.08 9.17
CA ARG A 80 -17.82 -11.06 8.14
C ARG A 80 -16.61 -10.58 7.34
N HIS A 81 -16.57 -9.31 6.93
CA HIS A 81 -15.49 -8.74 6.13
C HIS A 81 -14.53 -7.89 6.96
N GLY A 82 -14.64 -7.97 8.29
CA GLY A 82 -13.83 -7.25 9.25
C GLY A 82 -13.92 -5.73 9.07
N VAL A 83 -12.77 -5.05 9.06
CA VAL A 83 -12.71 -3.58 8.89
C VAL A 83 -13.40 -3.09 7.62
N ARG A 84 -13.54 -3.93 6.59
CA ARG A 84 -14.22 -3.56 5.35
C ARG A 84 -15.71 -3.26 5.56
N ASP A 85 -16.30 -3.80 6.62
CA ASP A 85 -17.68 -3.53 7.01
C ASP A 85 -17.82 -2.24 7.83
N ALA A 86 -16.72 -1.57 8.22
CA ALA A 86 -16.82 -0.34 9.01
C ALA A 86 -17.72 0.70 8.34
N THR A 87 -18.57 1.33 9.15
CA THR A 87 -19.64 2.21 8.66
C THR A 87 -19.82 3.43 9.57
N SER A 88 -20.34 4.50 8.98
CA SER A 88 -20.85 5.68 9.69
C SER A 88 -22.38 5.75 9.70
N ASP A 89 -23.06 4.68 9.24
CA ASP A 89 -24.52 4.58 9.32
C ASP A 89 -24.98 4.36 10.76
N LEU A 90 -25.73 5.32 11.31
CA LEU A 90 -26.18 5.29 12.69
C LEU A 90 -27.12 4.11 12.98
N GLY A 91 -27.98 3.73 12.02
CA GLY A 91 -28.90 2.60 12.18
C GLY A 91 -28.14 1.29 12.32
N GLN A 92 -27.18 1.05 11.44
CA GLN A 92 -26.34 -0.15 11.47
C GLN A 92 -25.52 -0.25 12.78
N VAL A 93 -25.01 0.87 13.28
CA VAL A 93 -24.25 0.90 14.55
C VAL A 93 -25.17 0.67 15.75
N LEU A 94 -26.39 1.22 15.74
CA LEU A 94 -27.41 0.91 16.74
C LEU A 94 -27.76 -0.59 16.74
N ASP A 95 -27.99 -1.18 15.57
CA ASP A 95 -28.34 -2.60 15.44
C ASP A 95 -27.21 -3.52 15.91
N TRP A 96 -25.95 -3.14 15.65
CA TRP A 96 -24.81 -3.92 16.09
C TRP A 96 -24.67 -3.94 17.60
N TRP A 97 -24.60 -2.77 18.24
CA TRP A 97 -24.35 -2.69 19.69
C TRP A 97 -25.60 -2.87 20.55
N GLY A 98 -26.80 -2.62 20.01
CA GLY A 98 -28.08 -2.93 20.65
C GLY A 98 -28.53 -4.38 20.46
N GLY A 99 -27.82 -5.15 19.64
CA GLY A 99 -28.20 -6.52 19.28
C GLY A 99 -27.02 -7.49 19.34
N ARG A 100 -26.70 -8.11 18.19
CA ARG A 100 -25.79 -9.27 18.09
C ARG A 100 -24.39 -9.02 18.65
N TYR A 101 -23.91 -7.79 18.66
CA TYR A 101 -22.57 -7.41 19.08
C TYR A 101 -22.56 -6.53 20.33
N ALA A 102 -23.60 -6.61 21.17
CA ALA A 102 -23.62 -6.00 22.50
C ALA A 102 -22.33 -6.35 23.28
N GLY A 103 -21.72 -5.32 23.87
CA GLY A 103 -20.43 -5.46 24.57
C GLY A 103 -19.21 -5.65 23.68
N GLY A 104 -19.36 -5.60 22.36
CA GLY A 104 -18.25 -5.64 21.42
C GLY A 104 -17.34 -4.43 21.58
N ASN A 105 -16.02 -4.67 21.55
CA ASN A 105 -15.04 -3.58 21.49
C ASN A 105 -15.22 -2.79 20.18
N ILE A 106 -14.72 -1.56 20.16
CA ILE A 106 -14.92 -0.63 19.05
C ILE A 106 -13.68 -0.61 18.16
N GLY A 107 -13.82 -1.09 16.94
CA GLY A 107 -12.84 -0.93 15.87
C GLY A 107 -13.16 0.32 15.07
N GLY A 108 -12.19 1.22 14.94
CA GLY A 108 -12.31 2.41 14.08
C GLY A 108 -11.46 2.24 12.85
N ARG A 109 -12.06 2.28 11.65
CA ARG A 109 -11.27 2.39 10.43
C ARG A 109 -10.49 3.69 10.48
N VAL A 110 -9.21 3.65 10.10
CA VAL A 110 -8.40 4.87 10.05
C VAL A 110 -8.98 5.82 8.98
N PRO A 111 -9.27 7.09 9.29
CA PRO A 111 -9.77 8.04 8.29
C PRO A 111 -8.78 8.23 7.13
N GLU A 112 -9.27 8.51 5.91
CA GLU A 112 -8.41 8.58 4.71
C GLU A 112 -7.25 9.59 4.82
N GLY A 113 -7.52 10.73 5.45
CA GLY A 113 -6.56 11.81 5.70
C GLY A 113 -5.69 11.61 6.95
N VAL A 114 -5.71 10.42 7.56
CA VAL A 114 -4.99 10.12 8.80
C VAL A 114 -4.03 8.95 8.61
N LEU A 115 -2.87 9.06 9.24
CA LEU A 115 -1.91 7.99 9.43
C LEU A 115 -1.73 7.77 10.93
N VAL A 116 -1.69 6.51 11.36
CA VAL A 116 -1.46 6.15 12.76
C VAL A 116 -0.11 5.47 12.89
N ILE A 117 0.70 5.96 13.82
CA ILE A 117 1.89 5.26 14.30
C ILE A 117 1.45 4.42 15.50
N ASP A 118 1.41 3.10 15.32
CA ASP A 118 1.13 2.12 16.36
C ASP A 118 2.45 1.66 16.98
N THR A 119 2.60 1.90 18.28
CA THR A 119 3.81 1.60 19.05
C THR A 119 3.50 0.47 20.03
N ASP A 120 4.21 -0.65 19.87
CA ASP A 120 4.15 -1.82 20.74
C ASP A 120 5.47 -2.01 21.50
N PRO A 121 5.54 -1.59 22.78
CA PRO A 121 6.72 -1.72 23.63
C PRO A 121 7.25 -3.16 23.72
N ARG A 122 6.36 -4.16 23.66
CA ARG A 122 6.77 -5.57 23.76
C ARG A 122 7.58 -6.05 22.55
N ASN A 123 7.47 -5.33 21.44
CA ASN A 123 8.20 -5.60 20.21
C ASN A 123 9.29 -4.53 19.96
N GLY A 124 9.69 -3.79 20.99
CA GLY A 124 10.74 -2.77 20.91
C GLY A 124 10.28 -1.43 20.34
N GLY A 125 8.97 -1.17 20.34
CA GLY A 125 8.38 0.02 19.72
C GLY A 125 8.82 1.32 20.40
N GLU A 126 8.95 1.33 21.72
CA GLU A 126 9.37 2.52 22.46
C GLU A 126 10.82 2.88 22.14
N GLU A 127 11.71 1.90 22.16
CA GLU A 127 13.13 2.07 21.87
C GLU A 127 13.35 2.44 20.41
N SER A 128 12.60 1.83 19.49
CA SER A 128 12.62 2.20 18.07
C SER A 128 12.16 3.64 17.85
N LEU A 129 11.10 4.07 18.54
CA LEU A 129 10.58 5.42 18.38
C LEU A 129 11.54 6.44 18.98
N ALA A 130 12.11 6.13 20.15
CA ALA A 130 13.12 6.95 20.81
C ALA A 130 14.37 7.14 19.93
N ARG A 131 14.85 6.08 19.24
CA ARG A 131 15.96 6.20 18.29
C ARG A 131 15.64 7.12 17.12
N LEU A 132 14.44 7.00 16.54
CA LEU A 132 14.01 7.89 15.45
C LEU A 132 13.92 9.35 15.93
N VAL A 133 13.34 9.58 17.10
CA VAL A 133 13.24 10.92 17.70
C VAL A 133 14.63 11.51 18.01
N ALA A 134 15.55 10.70 18.54
CA ALA A 134 16.92 11.15 18.80
C ALA A 134 17.68 11.49 17.51
N GLN A 135 17.42 10.76 16.43
CA GLN A 135 18.10 10.94 15.15
C GLN A 135 17.53 12.11 14.33
N TYR A 136 16.21 12.29 14.31
CA TYR A 136 15.53 13.20 13.38
C TYR A 136 14.74 14.33 14.05
N GLY A 137 14.55 14.28 15.37
CA GLY A 137 13.84 15.28 16.15
C GLY A 137 12.51 14.80 16.74
N ALA A 138 11.96 15.61 17.65
CA ALA A 138 10.73 15.28 18.38
C ALA A 138 9.50 15.19 17.48
N LEU A 139 8.59 14.25 17.80
CA LEU A 139 7.24 14.25 17.26
C LEU A 139 6.39 15.33 17.96
N PRO A 140 5.55 16.08 17.22
CA PRO A 140 4.64 17.02 17.84
C PRO A 140 3.58 16.27 18.65
N LYS A 141 3.10 16.90 19.72
CA LYS A 141 1.96 16.39 20.49
C LYS A 141 0.75 16.27 19.56
N THR A 142 0.10 15.12 19.60
CA THR A 142 -1.04 14.83 18.74
C THR A 142 -2.09 13.99 19.47
N LEU A 143 -3.25 13.80 18.86
CA LEU A 143 -4.25 12.85 19.32
C LEU A 143 -3.59 11.48 19.55
N THR A 144 -3.73 10.95 20.77
CA THR A 144 -3.09 9.71 21.17
C THR A 144 -4.09 8.80 21.87
N HIS A 145 -4.17 7.54 21.44
CA HIS A 145 -4.89 6.50 22.18
C HIS A 145 -3.91 5.59 22.89
N TYR A 146 -4.06 5.42 24.20
CA TYR A 146 -3.26 4.53 25.00
C TYR A 146 -3.96 3.18 25.18
N SER A 147 -3.19 2.12 25.07
CA SER A 147 -3.62 0.77 25.37
C SER A 147 -3.94 0.62 26.86
N GLY A 148 -5.07 -0.01 27.17
CA GLY A 148 -5.40 -0.42 28.55
C GLY A 148 -4.42 -1.43 29.16
N ARG A 149 -3.43 -1.92 28.41
CA ARG A 149 -2.39 -2.80 28.95
C ARG A 149 -1.53 -2.10 30.02
N GLY A 150 -1.32 -0.79 29.90
CA GLY A 150 -0.51 -0.02 30.85
C GLY A 150 1.01 -0.17 30.71
N ASP A 151 1.49 -0.66 29.58
CA ASP A 151 2.91 -0.85 29.25
C ASP A 151 3.48 0.27 28.35
N GLY A 152 2.68 1.29 28.04
CA GLY A 152 3.06 2.39 27.15
C GLY A 152 2.64 2.22 25.69
N GLY A 153 2.04 1.08 25.32
CA GLY A 153 1.54 0.86 23.96
C GLY A 153 0.49 1.88 23.56
N ARG A 154 0.65 2.48 22.38
CA ARG A 154 -0.16 3.64 21.96
C ARG A 154 -0.28 3.80 20.45
N HIS A 155 -1.39 4.40 20.04
CA HIS A 155 -1.67 4.86 18.68
C HIS A 155 -1.52 6.39 18.63
N LEU A 156 -0.55 6.89 17.88
CA LEU A 156 -0.35 8.33 17.63
C LEU A 156 -0.94 8.68 16.26
N PHE A 157 -1.90 9.61 16.22
CA PHE A 157 -2.62 9.95 15.00
C PHE A 157 -2.01 11.20 14.36
N PHE A 158 -1.65 11.16 13.09
CA PHE A 158 -1.10 12.29 12.34
C PHE A 158 -1.86 12.51 11.04
N GLN A 159 -1.80 13.73 10.51
CA GLN A 159 -2.30 14.00 9.16
C GLN A 159 -1.49 13.17 8.17
N ARG A 160 -2.18 12.43 7.32
CA ARG A 160 -1.55 11.62 6.29
C ARG A 160 -0.92 12.54 5.24
N PRO A 161 0.38 12.40 4.94
CA PRO A 161 0.99 13.19 3.88
C PRO A 161 0.44 12.76 2.51
N PRO A 162 0.40 13.68 1.52
CA PRO A 162 -0.03 13.32 0.18
C PRO A 162 0.95 12.32 -0.46
N GLY A 163 0.44 11.52 -1.40
CA GLY A 163 1.21 10.57 -2.18
C GLY A 163 1.21 9.13 -1.66
N LYS A 164 2.02 8.29 -2.31
CA LYS A 164 2.11 6.86 -1.99
C LYS A 164 3.04 6.65 -0.81
N LEU A 165 2.52 5.97 0.22
CA LEU A 165 3.31 5.44 1.33
C LEU A 165 3.76 4.02 0.98
N THR A 166 5.05 3.73 1.17
CA THR A 166 5.62 2.40 0.89
C THR A 166 5.98 1.65 2.16
N ALA A 167 6.29 2.35 3.24
CA ALA A 167 6.54 1.73 4.54
C ALA A 167 5.21 1.33 5.20
N LYS A 168 5.16 0.09 5.70
CA LYS A 168 4.12 -0.36 6.65
C LYS A 168 4.65 -0.44 8.08
N ARG A 169 5.97 -0.40 8.26
CA ARG A 169 6.69 -0.52 9.53
C ARG A 169 7.94 0.35 9.49
N LEU A 170 8.36 0.85 10.65
CA LEU A 170 9.59 1.64 10.80
C LEU A 170 10.41 1.10 11.97
N GLY A 171 10.96 -0.10 11.76
CA GLY A 171 11.69 -0.84 12.79
C GLY A 171 10.79 -1.70 13.69
N PRO A 172 11.39 -2.40 14.66
CA PRO A 172 10.67 -3.26 15.59
C PRO A 172 9.60 -2.51 16.38
N GLY A 173 8.39 -3.08 16.45
CA GLY A 173 7.30 -2.57 17.28
C GLY A 173 6.70 -1.24 16.82
N ILE A 174 7.01 -0.76 15.60
CA ILE A 174 6.36 0.39 14.99
C ILE A 174 5.62 -0.05 13.72
N ASP A 175 4.30 -0.09 13.79
CA ASP A 175 3.42 -0.36 12.66
C ASP A 175 2.72 0.93 12.20
N LEU A 176 2.62 1.13 10.89
CA LEU A 176 1.92 2.26 10.28
C LEU A 176 0.55 1.81 9.78
N LYS A 177 -0.51 2.41 10.31
CA LYS A 177 -1.89 2.13 9.89
C LYS A 177 -2.44 3.30 9.08
N THR A 178 -3.12 2.96 8.00
CA THR A 178 -3.81 3.87 7.08
C THR A 178 -5.22 3.34 6.85
N HIS A 179 -5.99 3.98 5.97
CA HIS A 179 -7.39 3.66 5.71
C HIS A 179 -7.69 2.17 5.40
N GLY A 180 -6.73 1.42 4.87
CA GLY A 180 -6.88 -0.03 4.67
C GLY A 180 -6.90 -0.86 5.96
N GLY A 181 -6.77 -0.23 7.14
CA GLY A 181 -6.74 -0.88 8.44
C GLY A 181 -7.55 -0.13 9.50
N TYR A 182 -7.51 -0.65 10.73
CA TYR A 182 -8.26 -0.13 11.86
C TYR A 182 -7.39 -0.03 13.12
N VAL A 183 -7.90 0.73 14.08
CA VAL A 183 -7.40 0.87 15.44
C VAL A 183 -8.49 0.46 16.43
N VAL A 184 -8.08 0.05 17.63
CA VAL A 184 -9.01 -0.09 18.75
C VAL A 184 -9.28 1.30 19.34
N LEU A 185 -10.55 1.66 19.47
CA LEU A 185 -10.98 2.98 19.93
C LEU A 185 -11.34 2.97 21.43
N PRO A 186 -10.92 3.97 22.22
CA PRO A 186 -11.41 4.20 23.60
C PRO A 186 -12.94 4.31 23.65
N PRO A 187 -13.65 3.72 24.63
CA PRO A 187 -13.15 3.12 25.86
C PRO A 187 -13.08 1.58 25.79
N SER A 188 -12.87 0.97 24.61
CA SER A 188 -12.75 -0.48 24.45
C SER A 188 -11.89 -1.13 25.52
N ILE A 189 -12.19 -2.37 25.89
CA ILE A 189 -11.51 -3.08 26.98
C ILE A 189 -10.34 -3.92 26.46
N HIS A 190 -9.19 -3.77 27.09
CA HIS A 190 -8.00 -4.52 26.71
C HIS A 190 -8.09 -5.99 27.18
N PRO A 191 -7.91 -6.99 26.29
CA PRO A 191 -8.14 -8.43 26.56
C PRO A 191 -7.42 -8.96 27.79
N ALA A 192 -6.15 -8.60 27.95
CA ALA A 192 -5.29 -9.20 28.97
C ALA A 192 -5.40 -8.52 30.34
N THR A 193 -5.93 -7.30 30.41
CA THR A 193 -5.88 -6.48 31.64
C THR A 193 -7.25 -6.03 32.11
N GLY A 194 -8.30 -6.16 31.29
CA GLY A 194 -9.65 -5.67 31.62
C GLY A 194 -9.76 -4.14 31.72
N ARG A 195 -8.67 -3.41 31.48
CA ARG A 195 -8.63 -1.94 31.58
C ARG A 195 -9.01 -1.30 30.24
N PRO A 196 -9.66 -0.13 30.26
CA PRO A 196 -10.08 0.56 29.05
C PRO A 196 -8.88 1.16 28.31
N TYR A 197 -9.00 1.23 26.98
CA TYR A 197 -8.19 2.15 26.18
C TYR A 197 -8.60 3.58 26.52
N THR A 198 -7.63 4.49 26.57
CA THR A 198 -7.87 5.90 26.91
C THR A 198 -7.39 6.82 25.80
N ARG A 199 -7.93 8.03 25.77
CA ARG A 199 -7.59 9.07 24.80
C ARG A 199 -6.96 10.26 25.52
N THR A 200 -5.86 10.78 24.98
CA THR A 200 -5.26 12.05 25.41
C THR A 200 -4.78 12.85 24.19
N GLY A 201 -4.26 14.06 24.45
CA GLY A 201 -3.73 14.94 23.41
C GLY A 201 -4.78 15.91 22.84
N GLY A 202 -4.39 16.58 21.75
CA GLY A 202 -5.18 17.62 21.07
C GLY A 202 -5.69 17.16 19.69
N PRO A 203 -5.87 18.09 18.73
CA PRO A 203 -6.21 17.72 17.35
C PRO A 203 -5.10 16.89 16.69
N VAL A 204 -5.44 16.23 15.58
CA VAL A 204 -4.48 15.48 14.77
C VAL A 204 -3.44 16.44 14.18
N ALA A 205 -2.18 16.29 14.58
CA ALA A 205 -1.06 17.12 14.16
C ALA A 205 -0.53 16.72 12.77
N PRO A 206 0.15 17.64 12.04
CA PRO A 206 0.87 17.28 10.82
C PRO A 206 1.98 16.27 11.11
N LEU A 207 2.19 15.32 10.21
CA LEU A 207 3.30 14.38 10.29
C LEU A 207 4.62 15.11 9.98
N PRO A 208 5.66 15.02 10.82
CA PRO A 208 6.94 15.70 10.56
C PRO A 208 7.58 15.28 9.24
N GLU A 209 8.21 16.21 8.54
CA GLU A 209 8.80 16.00 7.22
C GLU A 209 9.80 14.84 7.20
N TRP A 210 10.66 14.75 8.22
CA TRP A 210 11.60 13.64 8.35
C TRP A 210 10.91 12.27 8.41
N PHE A 211 9.70 12.20 8.99
CA PHE A 211 8.93 10.96 9.05
C PHE A 211 8.27 10.69 7.70
N VAL A 212 7.80 11.73 7.01
CA VAL A 212 7.30 11.62 5.64
C VAL A 212 8.37 11.00 4.73
N ASP A 213 9.61 11.45 4.82
CA ASP A 213 10.73 10.93 4.02
C ASP A 213 11.01 9.45 4.29
N LEU A 214 10.91 9.00 5.55
CA LEU A 214 11.06 7.59 5.92
C LEU A 214 9.92 6.70 5.39
N THR A 215 8.75 7.28 5.14
CA THR A 215 7.56 6.52 4.71
C THR A 215 7.34 6.51 3.21
N ARG A 216 7.98 7.45 2.51
CA ARG A 216 7.96 7.52 1.05
C ARG A 216 8.95 6.52 0.46
N PRO A 217 8.73 6.09 -0.79
CA PRO A 217 9.79 5.42 -1.51
C PRO A 217 10.98 6.35 -1.48
N ALA A 218 12.15 5.85 -1.06
CA ALA A 218 13.39 6.58 -1.22
C ALA A 218 13.34 7.17 -2.62
N ALA A 219 13.40 8.51 -2.72
CA ALA A 219 13.49 9.19 -4.01
C ALA A 219 14.52 8.36 -4.74
N ARG A 220 14.08 7.67 -5.80
CA ARG A 220 14.97 6.78 -6.53
C ARG A 220 16.08 7.72 -6.93
N ALA A 221 17.22 7.67 -6.21
CA ALA A 221 18.37 8.49 -6.53
C ALA A 221 18.46 8.31 -8.02
N GLU A 222 18.27 9.41 -8.76
CA GLU A 222 18.21 9.34 -10.21
C GLU A 222 19.43 8.56 -10.57
N ARG A 223 19.22 7.28 -10.89
CA ARG A 223 20.31 6.33 -10.96
C ARG A 223 21.04 6.87 -12.16
N PRO A 224 22.18 7.57 -11.97
CA PRO A 224 22.56 8.75 -12.74
C PRO A 224 22.22 8.40 -14.15
N ALA A 225 21.17 9.06 -14.69
CA ALA A 225 20.40 8.53 -15.82
C ALA A 225 21.39 7.80 -16.68
N ARG A 226 21.39 6.44 -16.62
CA ARG A 226 22.44 5.68 -17.32
C ARG A 226 22.43 6.34 -18.68
N PRO A 227 23.56 6.90 -19.15
CA PRO A 227 23.54 7.69 -20.36
C PRO A 227 22.66 6.92 -21.34
N ARG A 228 21.70 7.56 -21.98
CA ARG A 228 20.75 6.85 -22.87
C ARG A 228 21.50 5.96 -23.90
N ALA A 229 22.81 6.18 -24.07
CA ALA A 229 23.78 5.20 -24.50
C ALA A 229 24.06 4.10 -23.44
N ASP A 230 23.34 2.97 -23.55
CA ASP A 230 23.85 1.58 -23.38
C ASP A 230 22.71 0.56 -23.10
N TRP A 231 21.50 0.77 -23.63
CA TRP A 231 20.63 -0.36 -23.96
C TRP A 231 20.83 -0.75 -25.42
N VAL A 232 21.05 0.22 -26.31
CA VAL A 232 21.49 0.00 -27.69
C VAL A 232 22.87 -0.65 -27.71
N THR A 233 23.83 -0.22 -26.89
CA THR A 233 25.17 -0.85 -26.84
C THR A 233 25.15 -2.22 -26.14
N LYS A 234 24.17 -2.54 -25.29
CA LYS A 234 23.97 -3.89 -24.74
C LYS A 234 23.21 -4.84 -25.68
N CYS A 235 22.32 -4.31 -26.52
CA CYS A 235 21.61 -5.08 -27.57
C CYS A 235 22.42 -5.18 -28.88
N MET A 236 23.32 -4.25 -29.13
CA MET A 236 24.18 -4.22 -30.33
C MET A 236 25.66 -4.51 -30.01
N GLY A 237 26.00 -4.76 -28.74
CA GLY A 237 27.34 -5.10 -28.24
C GLY A 237 27.38 -6.44 -27.50
N GLY A 238 27.20 -7.53 -28.24
CA GLY A 238 28.16 -8.63 -28.24
C GLY A 238 28.17 -9.70 -27.14
N ASN A 239 27.29 -9.72 -26.14
CA ASN A 239 27.36 -10.76 -25.08
C ASN A 239 26.21 -11.76 -24.98
N SER A 240 25.06 -11.51 -25.61
CA SER A 240 24.00 -12.52 -25.73
C SER A 240 24.26 -13.46 -26.91
N ILE A 241 23.94 -14.74 -26.77
CA ILE A 241 24.00 -15.67 -27.92
C ILE A 241 22.96 -15.30 -28.99
N ALA A 242 21.85 -14.67 -28.60
CA ALA A 242 20.83 -14.19 -29.54
C ALA A 242 21.33 -12.99 -30.35
N ASP A 243 22.00 -12.02 -29.71
CA ASP A 243 22.54 -10.84 -30.38
C ASP A 243 23.73 -11.21 -31.28
N TRP A 244 24.62 -12.09 -30.79
CA TRP A 244 25.67 -12.66 -31.62
C TRP A 244 25.07 -13.30 -32.87
N PHE A 245 24.09 -14.19 -32.71
CA PHE A 245 23.48 -14.89 -33.85
C PHE A 245 22.74 -13.96 -34.80
N ALA A 246 22.01 -12.98 -34.29
CA ALA A 246 21.31 -12.00 -35.13
C ALA A 246 22.28 -11.11 -35.94
N ASN A 247 23.48 -10.85 -35.42
CA ASN A 247 24.48 -10.03 -36.08
C ASN A 247 25.43 -10.82 -37.00
N THR A 248 25.59 -12.12 -36.79
CA THR A 248 26.51 -12.95 -37.60
C THR A 248 25.82 -13.85 -38.62
N ALA A 249 24.58 -14.28 -38.36
CA ALA A 249 23.84 -15.15 -39.28
C ALA A 249 23.17 -14.32 -40.37
N THR A 250 23.10 -14.87 -41.58
CA THR A 250 22.31 -14.33 -42.69
C THR A 250 20.90 -14.93 -42.69
N TRP A 251 19.94 -14.26 -43.33
CA TRP A 251 18.61 -14.85 -43.52
C TRP A 251 18.66 -16.12 -44.37
N SER A 252 19.56 -16.19 -45.36
CA SER A 252 19.86 -17.41 -46.12
C SER A 252 20.27 -18.58 -45.24
N GLU A 253 21.20 -18.38 -44.30
CA GLU A 253 21.64 -19.42 -43.37
C GLU A 253 20.51 -19.98 -42.47
N ILE A 254 19.45 -19.19 -42.26
CA ILE A 254 18.34 -19.54 -41.37
C ILE A 254 17.20 -20.18 -42.16
N LEU A 255 16.88 -19.67 -43.34
CA LEU A 255 15.66 -20.01 -44.08
C LEU A 255 15.89 -21.07 -45.17
N GLU A 256 16.98 -20.99 -45.93
CA GLU A 256 17.26 -21.93 -47.04
C GLU A 256 17.35 -23.40 -46.60
N PRO A 257 17.93 -23.75 -45.43
CA PRO A 257 17.94 -25.15 -44.96
C PRO A 257 16.54 -25.74 -44.74
N HIS A 258 15.52 -24.89 -44.61
CA HIS A 258 14.12 -25.26 -44.43
C HIS A 258 13.32 -25.10 -45.73
N GLY A 259 14.01 -24.96 -46.88
CA GLY A 259 13.41 -24.92 -48.22
C GLY A 259 12.85 -23.57 -48.64
N TRP A 260 13.10 -22.50 -47.87
CA TRP A 260 12.71 -21.14 -48.27
C TRP A 260 13.65 -20.60 -49.34
N GLU A 261 13.10 -19.84 -50.28
CA GLU A 261 13.84 -19.22 -51.37
C GLU A 261 13.74 -17.70 -51.28
N CYS A 262 14.86 -17.01 -51.42
CA CYS A 262 14.87 -15.56 -51.59
C CYS A 262 14.44 -15.23 -53.02
N VAL A 263 13.34 -14.48 -53.17
CA VAL A 263 12.79 -14.04 -54.47
C VAL A 263 13.14 -12.59 -54.78
N TYR A 264 14.00 -11.96 -53.96
CA TYR A 264 14.47 -10.60 -54.15
C TYR A 264 15.76 -10.57 -54.94
N GLU A 265 15.78 -9.77 -56.01
CA GLU A 265 16.98 -9.52 -56.82
C GLU A 265 17.89 -8.51 -56.10
N GLY A 266 18.60 -8.98 -55.07
CA GLY A 266 19.50 -8.18 -54.25
C GLY A 266 20.08 -8.97 -53.08
N ASP A 267 20.61 -8.26 -52.08
CA ASP A 267 21.10 -8.89 -50.84
C ASP A 267 19.91 -9.58 -50.11
N PRO A 268 19.99 -10.90 -49.82
CA PRO A 268 18.95 -11.62 -49.06
C PRO A 268 18.73 -11.07 -47.65
N ASP A 269 19.68 -10.30 -47.12
CA ASP A 269 19.61 -9.59 -45.85
C ASP A 269 19.20 -8.11 -45.99
N HIS A 270 18.81 -7.65 -47.18
CA HIS A 270 18.43 -6.26 -47.40
C HIS A 270 17.23 -5.85 -46.52
N ASP A 271 17.51 -4.90 -45.63
CA ASP A 271 16.60 -4.48 -44.57
C ASP A 271 15.34 -3.71 -45.04
N GLU A 272 15.27 -3.32 -46.30
CA GLU A 272 14.17 -2.51 -46.84
C GLU A 272 13.29 -3.29 -47.83
N GLY A 273 13.33 -4.62 -47.81
CA GLY A 273 12.34 -5.40 -48.53
C GLY A 273 12.78 -6.74 -49.11
N ALA A 274 13.83 -7.40 -48.59
CA ALA A 274 14.15 -8.76 -49.05
C ALA A 274 12.93 -9.68 -48.91
N GLN A 275 12.49 -10.25 -50.03
CA GLN A 275 11.29 -11.05 -50.17
C GLN A 275 11.64 -12.53 -50.16
N TRP A 276 10.91 -13.32 -49.38
CA TRP A 276 11.15 -14.74 -49.18
C TRP A 276 9.90 -15.55 -49.48
N ARG A 277 10.06 -16.72 -50.10
CA ARG A 277 8.98 -17.65 -50.44
C ARG A 277 9.16 -18.99 -49.70
N HIS A 278 8.10 -19.45 -49.04
CA HIS A 278 8.07 -20.74 -48.36
C HIS A 278 7.80 -21.88 -49.37
N PRO A 279 8.36 -23.09 -49.21
CA PRO A 279 8.22 -24.17 -50.19
C PRO A 279 6.77 -24.66 -50.39
N ALA A 280 5.95 -24.58 -49.35
CA ALA A 280 4.52 -24.91 -49.42
C ALA A 280 3.63 -23.72 -49.86
N ALA A 281 4.21 -22.56 -50.18
CA ALA A 281 3.43 -21.38 -50.54
C ALA A 281 2.98 -21.41 -52.01
N THR A 282 1.72 -21.03 -52.22
CA THR A 282 1.16 -20.79 -53.56
C THR A 282 1.40 -19.37 -54.05
N ALA A 283 1.69 -18.44 -53.14
CA ALA A 283 1.97 -17.04 -53.44
C ALA A 283 3.45 -16.81 -53.81
N ALA A 284 3.70 -15.83 -54.68
CA ALA A 284 5.06 -15.46 -55.12
C ALA A 284 5.97 -15.01 -53.97
N THR A 285 5.38 -14.42 -52.91
CA THR A 285 6.10 -13.97 -51.71
C THR A 285 5.33 -14.42 -50.47
N SER A 286 6.04 -14.99 -49.51
CA SER A 286 5.48 -15.49 -48.24
C SER A 286 5.90 -14.64 -47.04
N ALA A 287 7.04 -13.98 -47.12
CA ALA A 287 7.57 -13.12 -46.07
C ALA A 287 8.44 -11.99 -46.63
N THR A 288 8.63 -10.94 -45.83
CA THR A 288 9.52 -9.82 -46.15
C THR A 288 10.39 -9.47 -44.95
N VAL A 289 11.66 -9.16 -45.19
CA VAL A 289 12.57 -8.62 -44.18
C VAL A 289 12.39 -7.10 -44.12
N ARG A 290 12.09 -6.59 -42.92
CA ARG A 290 12.08 -5.17 -42.59
C ARG A 290 12.59 -4.96 -41.17
N TYR A 291 13.39 -3.93 -40.92
CA TYR A 291 13.88 -3.57 -39.58
C TYR A 291 14.59 -4.73 -38.84
N GLY A 292 15.32 -5.57 -39.56
CA GLY A 292 16.07 -6.73 -39.09
C GLY A 292 15.18 -7.93 -38.75
N CYS A 293 13.89 -7.88 -39.11
CA CYS A 293 12.88 -8.87 -38.75
C CYS A 293 12.20 -9.46 -40.00
N LEU A 294 11.89 -10.75 -39.94
CA LEU A 294 11.08 -11.44 -40.92
C LEU A 294 9.59 -11.26 -40.56
N PHE A 295 8.85 -10.62 -41.46
CA PHE A 295 7.39 -10.53 -41.38
C PHE A 295 6.79 -11.54 -42.34
N VAL A 296 6.04 -12.50 -41.81
CA VAL A 296 5.45 -13.60 -42.59
C VAL A 296 3.98 -13.30 -42.81
N TYR A 297 3.49 -13.42 -44.04
CA TYR A 297 2.08 -13.15 -44.38
C TYR A 297 1.32 -14.42 -44.81
N SER A 298 2.03 -15.52 -45.00
CA SER A 298 1.45 -16.81 -45.37
C SER A 298 1.09 -17.63 -44.14
N THR A 299 -0.13 -18.17 -44.11
CA THR A 299 -0.60 -19.08 -43.04
C THR A 299 -0.13 -20.52 -43.23
N SER A 300 0.51 -20.85 -44.35
CA SER A 300 1.01 -22.18 -44.68
C SER A 300 2.49 -22.36 -44.30
N THR A 301 2.90 -21.75 -43.18
CA THR A 301 4.28 -21.76 -42.68
C THR A 301 4.30 -22.10 -41.20
N GLU A 302 5.47 -22.41 -40.65
CA GLU A 302 5.69 -22.64 -39.23
C GLU A 302 5.59 -21.36 -38.38
N PHE A 303 5.44 -20.20 -39.03
CA PHE A 303 5.36 -18.89 -38.38
C PHE A 303 3.92 -18.41 -38.22
N GLU A 304 3.70 -17.59 -37.20
CA GLU A 304 2.46 -16.84 -37.06
C GLU A 304 2.41 -15.71 -38.09
N ALA A 305 1.31 -15.66 -38.85
CA ALA A 305 1.14 -14.67 -39.90
C ALA A 305 0.90 -13.28 -39.31
N THR A 306 1.65 -12.31 -39.79
CA THR A 306 1.45 -10.88 -39.54
C THR A 306 0.13 -10.42 -40.14
N THR A 307 -0.71 -9.74 -39.33
CA THR A 307 -1.99 -9.17 -39.78
C THR A 307 -2.00 -7.64 -39.67
N PRO A 308 -2.79 -6.93 -40.50
CA PRO A 308 -2.94 -5.48 -40.37
C PRO A 308 -3.51 -5.10 -38.98
N GLY A 309 -2.71 -4.42 -38.16
CA GLY A 309 -3.07 -4.03 -36.79
C GLY A 309 -2.31 -4.78 -35.69
N ASP A 310 -1.67 -5.91 -36.03
CA ASP A 310 -0.82 -6.69 -35.10
C ASP A 310 0.42 -7.22 -35.85
N PRO A 311 1.45 -6.37 -36.07
CA PRO A 311 2.64 -6.76 -36.80
C PRO A 311 3.51 -7.73 -35.98
N HIS A 312 3.63 -8.98 -36.44
CA HIS A 312 4.41 -10.02 -35.78
C HIS A 312 5.74 -10.28 -36.52
N GLY A 313 6.78 -9.53 -36.16
CA GLY A 313 8.12 -9.69 -36.72
C GLY A 313 8.98 -10.70 -35.96
N TYR A 314 9.63 -11.60 -36.68
CA TYR A 314 10.60 -12.55 -36.11
C TYR A 314 12.02 -12.03 -36.27
N THR A 315 12.76 -11.90 -35.17
CA THR A 315 14.22 -11.71 -35.25
C THR A 315 14.89 -12.98 -35.77
N LYS A 316 16.08 -12.88 -36.36
CA LYS A 316 16.88 -14.05 -36.82
C LYS A 316 16.97 -15.17 -35.78
N PHE A 317 17.19 -14.83 -34.51
CA PHE A 317 17.20 -15.80 -33.41
C PHE A 317 15.84 -16.48 -33.17
N ARG A 318 14.74 -15.71 -33.17
CA ARG A 318 13.39 -16.28 -33.02
C ARG A 318 13.01 -17.12 -34.23
N ALA A 319 13.38 -16.69 -35.44
CA ALA A 319 13.15 -17.45 -36.65
C ALA A 319 13.88 -18.79 -36.63
N TYR A 320 15.16 -18.77 -36.25
CA TYR A 320 15.93 -19.99 -36.01
C TYR A 320 15.26 -20.90 -34.97
N ALA A 321 14.75 -20.35 -33.87
CA ALA A 321 14.10 -21.13 -32.83
C ALA A 321 12.79 -21.79 -33.30
N VAL A 322 11.96 -21.09 -34.07
CA VAL A 322 10.75 -21.66 -34.69
C VAL A 322 11.12 -22.84 -35.58
N LEU A 323 12.05 -22.64 -36.52
CA LEU A 323 12.39 -23.65 -37.53
C LEU A 323 13.19 -24.85 -37.00
N ASN A 324 14.01 -24.67 -35.95
CA ASN A 324 14.97 -25.70 -35.52
C ASN A 324 14.66 -26.32 -34.15
N THR A 325 13.69 -25.75 -33.41
CA THR A 325 13.37 -26.12 -32.03
C THR A 325 11.90 -25.92 -31.66
N ASP A 326 10.98 -25.87 -32.64
CA ASP A 326 9.53 -25.65 -32.41
C ASP A 326 9.24 -24.43 -31.51
N GLY A 327 10.05 -23.38 -31.63
CA GLY A 327 9.92 -22.15 -30.86
C GLY A 327 10.57 -22.17 -29.46
N ASP A 328 11.22 -23.27 -29.03
CA ASP A 328 11.92 -23.31 -27.74
C ASP A 328 13.22 -22.48 -27.76
N LEU A 329 13.11 -21.24 -27.31
CA LEU A 329 14.21 -20.28 -27.21
C LEU A 329 15.38 -20.77 -26.34
N ARG A 330 15.13 -21.61 -25.32
CA ARG A 330 16.20 -22.11 -24.43
C ARG A 330 17.02 -23.19 -25.14
N VAL A 331 16.36 -24.09 -25.87
CA VAL A 331 17.03 -25.13 -26.66
C VAL A 331 17.79 -24.49 -27.82
N ALA A 332 17.20 -23.50 -28.49
CA ALA A 332 17.87 -22.73 -29.55
C ALA A 332 19.15 -22.06 -29.04
N ALA A 333 19.07 -21.36 -27.90
CA ALA A 333 20.24 -20.72 -27.27
C ALA A 333 21.33 -21.75 -26.91
N LYS A 334 20.96 -22.96 -26.45
CA LYS A 334 21.91 -24.03 -26.15
C LYS A 334 22.60 -24.57 -27.40
N LYS A 335 21.85 -24.80 -28.49
CA LYS A 335 22.40 -25.22 -29.80
C LYS A 335 23.37 -24.18 -30.35
N LEU A 336 23.01 -22.90 -30.30
CA LEU A 336 23.83 -21.80 -30.79
C LEU A 336 25.09 -21.55 -29.96
N ARG A 337 25.03 -21.72 -28.62
CA ARG A 337 26.25 -21.69 -27.78
C ARG A 337 27.24 -22.78 -28.21
N LYS A 338 26.74 -23.98 -28.50
CA LYS A 338 27.57 -25.08 -29.02
C LYS A 338 28.14 -24.78 -30.41
N LYS A 339 27.37 -24.12 -31.29
CA LYS A 339 27.83 -23.63 -32.61
C LYS A 339 28.96 -22.61 -32.44
N ARG A 340 28.75 -21.56 -31.65
CA ARG A 340 29.74 -20.50 -31.35
C ARG A 340 31.04 -21.06 -30.78
N SER A 341 30.98 -22.01 -29.84
CA SER A 341 32.18 -22.65 -29.28
C SER A 341 32.95 -23.49 -30.30
N ARG A 342 32.27 -24.14 -31.25
CA ARG A 342 32.92 -24.90 -32.33
C ARG A 342 33.61 -23.99 -33.34
N GLU A 343 33.01 -22.85 -33.66
CA GLU A 343 33.58 -21.85 -34.58
C GLU A 343 34.80 -21.16 -33.95
N ALA A 344 34.75 -20.83 -32.66
CA ALA A 344 35.89 -20.27 -31.94
C ALA A 344 37.09 -21.23 -31.85
N GLY A 345 36.86 -22.54 -31.79
CA GLY A 345 37.92 -23.56 -31.77
C GLY A 345 38.48 -23.95 -33.14
N ARG A 346 37.97 -23.38 -34.25
CA ARG A 346 38.42 -23.65 -35.62
C ARG A 346 39.36 -22.55 -36.16
N SER A 347 39.57 -21.47 -35.40
CA SER A 347 40.43 -20.32 -35.72
C SER A 347 41.76 -20.30 -34.93
N THR A 348 42.18 -21.43 -34.37
CA THR A 348 43.50 -21.62 -33.73
C THR A 348 44.23 -22.77 -34.41
#